data_AF-A0A1E3X1Y0-F1
#
_entry.id   AF-A0A1E3X1Y0-F1
#
_cell.length_a   1.000
_cell.length_b   1.000
_cell.length_c   1.000
_cell.angle_alpha   90.00
_cell.angle_beta   90.00
_cell.angle_gamma   90.00
#
_symmetry.space_group_name_H-M   'P 1'
#
loop_
_entity.id
_entity.type
_entity.pdbx_description
1 polymer ?
#
loop_
_entity_poly.entity_id
_entity_poly.type
_entity_poly.pdbx_seq_one_letter_code
_entity_poly.pdbx_strand_id
1 'polypeptide(L)'
;MKQFNVYENPSGMKEAVKQGWSWPGFFFNWIWCFVKKMSGLGFGVLGAFFGVGILSGILEMSEAYGLSILVNFAGIGISIWVGSNGNEKRQENLVGRGFELKTTVSASNPEGAIAMYVKENQD
;
A
#
# COMPACT_ATOMS: atom_id res chain seq x y z
N MET A 1 10.78 -13.05 -11.40
CA MET A 1 9.46 -12.66 -11.97
C MET A 1 8.44 -12.53 -10.86
N LYS A 2 7.49 -11.60 -10.95
CA LYS A 2 6.41 -11.37 -9.97
C LYS A 2 5.08 -11.36 -10.71
N GLN A 3 4.00 -11.73 -10.02
CA GLN A 3 2.66 -11.62 -10.57
C GLN A 3 2.11 -10.20 -10.38
N PHE A 4 1.49 -9.67 -11.42
CA PHE A 4 0.84 -8.37 -11.45
C PHE A 4 -0.58 -8.50 -11.98
N ASN A 5 -1.53 -7.95 -11.25
CA ASN A 5 -2.87 -7.72 -11.77
C ASN A 5 -2.88 -6.43 -12.57
N VAL A 6 -3.39 -6.48 -13.80
CA VAL A 6 -3.56 -5.32 -14.67
C VAL A 6 -5.03 -4.91 -14.63
N TYR A 7 -5.25 -3.66 -14.26
CA TYR A 7 -6.55 -3.04 -14.17
C TYR A 7 -6.71 -1.97 -15.26
N GLU A 8 -7.91 -1.84 -15.81
CA GLU A 8 -8.24 -0.79 -16.78
C GLU A 8 -9.59 -0.15 -16.46
N ASN A 9 -9.68 1.17 -16.62
CA ASN A 9 -10.94 1.90 -16.48
C ASN A 9 -11.59 2.20 -17.84
N PRO A 10 -12.88 2.62 -17.89
CA PRO A 10 -13.55 2.97 -19.14
C PRO A 10 -12.89 4.11 -19.93
N SER A 11 -12.06 4.93 -19.28
CA SER A 11 -11.27 5.99 -19.93
C SER A 11 -9.97 5.48 -20.57
N GLY A 12 -9.69 4.18 -20.51
CA GLY A 12 -8.50 3.54 -21.07
C GLY A 12 -7.24 3.64 -20.21
N MET A 13 -7.33 4.20 -18.99
CA MET A 13 -6.22 4.25 -18.04
C MET A 13 -5.91 2.84 -17.52
N LYS A 14 -4.63 2.48 -17.56
CA LYS A 14 -4.14 1.16 -17.13
C LYS A 14 -3.29 1.29 -15.88
N GLU A 15 -3.56 0.47 -14.88
CA GLU A 15 -2.75 0.39 -13.67
C GLU A 15 -2.38 -1.08 -13.37
N ALA A 16 -1.09 -1.34 -13.14
CA ALA A 16 -0.63 -2.63 -12.65
C ALA A 16 -0.38 -2.59 -11.13
N VAL A 17 -0.83 -3.66 -10.45
CA VAL A 17 -0.62 -3.86 -9.01
C VAL A 17 0.08 -5.20 -8.79
N LYS A 18 1.24 -5.16 -8.13
CA LYS A 18 1.98 -6.36 -7.74
C LYS A 18 1.18 -7.15 -6.72
N GLN A 19 1.12 -8.47 -6.89
CA GLN A 19 0.57 -9.38 -5.88
C GLN A 19 1.49 -9.49 -4.66
N GLY A 20 0.88 -9.48 -3.46
CA GLY A 20 1.56 -9.57 -2.17
C GLY A 20 2.30 -8.30 -1.75
N TRP A 21 3.46 -8.47 -1.10
CA TRP A 21 4.18 -7.40 -0.39
C TRP A 21 4.50 -6.14 -1.21
N SER A 22 4.22 -4.98 -0.61
CA SER A 22 4.54 -3.62 -1.07
C SER A 22 5.72 -3.03 -0.30
N TRP A 23 6.90 -3.04 -0.92
CA TRP A 23 8.06 -2.35 -0.35
C TRP A 23 7.84 -0.84 -0.15
N PRO A 24 7.23 -0.11 -1.12
CA PRO A 24 6.93 1.29 -0.89
C PRO A 24 5.88 1.51 0.21
N GLY A 25 4.91 0.60 0.36
CA GLY A 25 3.94 0.66 1.45
C GLY A 25 4.60 0.52 2.82
N PHE A 26 5.56 -0.40 2.96
CA PHE A 26 6.30 -0.61 4.20
C PHE A 26 7.16 0.60 4.61
N PHE A 27 7.95 1.15 3.67
CA PHE A 27 8.89 2.23 4.00
C PHE A 27 8.26 3.62 4.04
N PHE A 28 7.28 3.89 3.17
CA PHE A 28 6.69 5.22 3.01
C PHE A 28 5.26 5.34 3.55
N ASN A 29 4.68 4.24 4.06
CA ASN A 29 3.45 4.22 4.86
C ASN A 29 2.34 5.13 4.32
N TRP A 30 1.96 6.16 5.09
CA TRP A 30 0.89 7.10 4.78
C TRP A 30 1.16 7.91 3.50
N ILE A 31 2.43 8.27 3.21
CA ILE A 31 2.80 8.98 1.98
C ILE A 31 2.47 8.10 0.77
N TRP A 32 2.82 6.82 0.84
CA TRP A 32 2.50 5.87 -0.23
C TRP A 32 0.99 5.71 -0.43
N CYS A 33 0.21 5.67 0.66
CA CYS A 33 -1.25 5.64 0.57
C CYS A 33 -1.80 6.86 -0.19
N PHE A 34 -1.31 8.06 0.09
CA PHE A 34 -1.74 9.27 -0.65
C PHE A 34 -1.30 9.24 -2.11
N VAL A 35 -0.06 8.84 -2.40
CA VAL A 35 0.44 8.68 -3.78
C VAL A 35 -0.42 7.70 -4.59
N LYS A 36 -0.95 6.65 -3.95
CA LYS A 36 -1.85 5.66 -4.57
C LYS A 36 -3.33 6.01 -4.48
N LYS A 37 -3.66 7.27 -4.16
CA LYS A 37 -5.03 7.80 -4.08
C LYS A 37 -5.91 7.01 -3.10
N MET A 38 -5.33 6.49 -2.03
CA MET A 38 -6.01 5.81 -0.92
C MET A 38 -6.08 6.75 0.29
N SER A 39 -6.66 7.93 0.11
CA SER A 39 -6.57 9.02 1.09
C SER A 39 -7.16 8.66 2.46
N GLY A 40 -8.29 7.93 2.49
CA GLY A 40 -8.89 7.47 3.74
C GLY A 40 -7.94 6.57 4.55
N LEU A 41 -7.30 5.61 3.88
CA LEU A 41 -6.27 4.76 4.49
C LEU A 41 -5.04 5.58 4.91
N GLY A 42 -4.63 6.55 4.08
CA GLY A 42 -3.50 7.43 4.36
C GLY A 42 -3.69 8.23 5.66
N PHE A 43 -4.87 8.85 5.85
CA PHE A 43 -5.19 9.54 7.10
C PHE A 43 -5.26 8.59 8.30
N GLY A 44 -5.80 7.38 8.12
CA GLY A 44 -5.83 6.37 9.18
C GLY A 44 -4.43 5.94 9.63
N VAL A 45 -3.54 5.64 8.67
CA VAL A 45 -2.14 5.28 8.96
C VAL A 45 -1.39 6.46 9.59
N LEU A 46 -1.57 7.68 9.08
CA LEU A 46 -0.96 8.88 9.65
C LEU A 46 -1.40 9.09 11.11
N GLY A 47 -2.70 9.02 11.38
CA GLY A 47 -3.26 9.12 12.73
C GLY A 47 -2.73 8.04 13.67
N ALA A 48 -2.56 6.80 13.18
CA ALA A 48 -1.98 5.73 13.97
C ALA A 48 -0.52 6.01 14.37
N PHE A 49 0.31 6.52 13.46
CA PHE A 49 1.69 6.93 13.78
C PHE A 49 1.73 8.08 14.79
N PHE A 50 0.87 9.09 14.63
CA PHE A 50 0.74 10.17 15.62
C PHE A 50 0.31 9.64 16.99
N GLY A 51 -0.67 8.73 17.03
CA GLY A 51 -1.12 8.10 18.27
C GLY A 51 -0.01 7.32 18.97
N VAL A 52 0.78 6.54 18.23
CA VAL A 52 1.97 5.84 18.75
C VAL A 52 2.99 6.84 19.31
N GLY A 53 3.28 7.92 18.58
CA GLY A 53 4.24 8.95 19.01
C GLY A 53 3.81 9.68 20.28
N ILE A 54 2.54 10.11 20.34
CA ILE A 54 1.97 10.76 21.53
C ILE A 54 2.02 9.81 22.74
N LEU A 55 1.61 8.56 22.56
CA LEU A 55 1.63 7.57 23.63
C LEU A 55 3.05 7.28 24.11
N SER A 56 4.02 7.15 23.20
CA SER A 56 5.44 6.98 23.56
C SER A 56 5.93 8.14 24.42
N GLY A 57 5.63 9.39 24.00
CA GLY A 57 6.02 10.58 24.74
C GLY A 57 5.41 10.65 26.15
N ILE A 58 4.13 10.32 26.31
CA ILE A 58 3.47 10.25 27.62
C ILE A 58 4.15 9.21 28.52
N LEU A 59 4.46 8.03 27.99
CA LEU A 59 5.09 6.95 28.74
C LEU A 59 6.53 7.26 29.15
N GLU A 60 7.29 7.93 28.28
CA GLU A 60 8.63 8.41 28.60
C GLU A 60 8.60 9.47 29.71
N MET A 61 7.64 10.41 29.65
CA MET A 61 7.46 11.41 30.70
C MET A 61 7.06 10.80 32.05
N SER A 62 6.38 9.65 32.05
CA SER A 62 6.06 8.89 33.27
C SER A 62 7.15 7.90 33.68
N GLU A 63 8.35 7.98 33.11
CA GLU A 63 9.49 7.08 33.33
C GLU A 63 9.19 5.59 33.06
N ALA A 64 8.14 5.30 32.28
CA ALA A 64 7.70 3.96 31.92
C ALA A 64 8.44 3.46 30.65
N TYR A 65 9.77 3.56 30.65
CA TYR A 65 10.62 3.30 29.48
C TYR A 65 10.44 1.90 28.88
N GLY A 66 10.19 0.88 29.72
CA GLY A 66 9.93 -0.47 29.22
C GLY A 66 8.68 -0.53 28.33
N LEU A 67 7.62 0.19 28.70
CA LEU A 67 6.38 0.23 27.93
C LEU A 67 6.51 1.14 26.70
N SER A 68 7.27 2.23 26.77
CA SER A 68 7.51 3.10 25.60
C SER A 68 8.25 2.36 24.50
N ILE A 69 9.23 1.51 24.84
CA ILE A 69 9.91 0.64 23.86
C ILE A 69 8.92 -0.28 23.14
N LEU A 70 8.01 -0.92 23.88
CA LEU A 70 6.98 -1.80 23.30
C LEU A 70 6.03 -1.03 22.36
N VAL A 71 5.65 0.20 22.74
CA VAL A 71 4.80 1.07 21.91
C VAL A 71 5.51 1.45 20.61
N ASN A 72 6.82 1.72 20.64
CA ASN A 72 7.59 2.01 19.42
C ASN A 72 7.59 0.83 18.43
N PHE A 73 7.60 -0.42 18.92
CA PHE A 73 7.45 -1.59 18.05
C PHE A 73 6.08 -1.67 17.36
N ALA A 74 5.03 -1.04 17.91
CA ALA A 74 3.75 -0.95 17.23
C ALA A 74 3.85 -0.19 15.89
N GLY A 75 4.74 0.81 15.79
CA GLY A 75 5.02 1.52 14.53
C GLY A 75 5.60 0.61 13.44
N ILE A 76 6.44 -0.35 13.82
CA ILE A 76 6.93 -1.40 12.91
C ILE A 76 5.79 -2.34 12.51
N GLY A 77 4.93 -2.71 13.46
CA GLY A 77 3.72 -3.49 13.20
C GLY A 77 2.80 -2.84 12.17
N ILE A 78 2.55 -1.53 12.29
CA ILE A 78 1.80 -0.74 11.31
C ILE A 78 2.49 -0.80 9.95
N SER A 79 3.81 -0.61 9.90
CA SER A 79 4.57 -0.64 8.65
C SER A 79 4.50 -2.00 7.96
N ILE A 80 4.62 -3.10 8.72
CA ILE A 80 4.46 -4.46 8.21
C ILE A 80 3.04 -4.67 7.68
N TRP A 81 2.03 -4.21 8.39
CA TRP A 81 0.64 -4.33 7.97
C TRP A 81 0.39 -3.59 6.65
N VAL A 82 0.89 -2.35 6.49
CA VAL A 82 0.78 -1.59 5.23
C VAL A 82 1.59 -2.26 4.12
N GLY A 83 2.76 -2.82 4.42
CA GLY A 83 3.55 -3.60 3.48
C GLY A 83 2.82 -4.83 2.95
N SER A 84 2.20 -5.61 3.82
CA SER A 84 1.50 -6.85 3.47
C SER A 84 0.16 -6.61 2.79
N ASN A 85 -0.66 -5.70 3.32
CA ASN A 85 -2.06 -5.51 2.92
C ASN A 85 -2.25 -4.32 1.97
N GLY A 86 -1.28 -3.42 1.86
CA GLY A 86 -1.43 -2.17 1.12
C GLY A 86 -1.74 -2.40 -0.36
N ASN A 87 -1.13 -3.41 -1.00
CA ASN A 87 -1.42 -3.69 -2.41
C ASN A 87 -2.83 -4.24 -2.62
N GLU A 88 -3.34 -5.07 -1.71
CA GLU A 88 -4.73 -5.54 -1.73
C GLU A 88 -5.69 -4.37 -1.56
N LYS A 89 -5.45 -3.49 -0.57
CA LYS A 89 -6.24 -2.25 -0.41
C LYS A 89 -6.15 -1.32 -1.62
N ARG A 90 -5.02 -1.30 -2.33
CA ARG A 90 -4.90 -0.58 -3.61
C ARG A 90 -5.77 -1.20 -4.68
N GLN A 91 -5.86 -2.53 -4.77
CA GLN A 91 -6.72 -3.22 -5.71
C GLN A 91 -8.20 -2.92 -5.42
N GLU A 92 -8.63 -3.03 -4.16
CA GLU A 92 -9.97 -2.65 -3.73
C GLU A 92 -10.29 -1.19 -4.09
N ASN A 93 -9.35 -0.26 -3.83
CA ASN A 93 -9.51 1.16 -4.15
C ASN A 93 -9.58 1.42 -5.67
N LEU A 94 -8.86 0.65 -6.50
CA LEU A 94 -8.99 0.75 -7.95
C LEU A 94 -10.37 0.31 -8.42
N VAL A 95 -10.86 -0.82 -7.93
CA VAL A 95 -12.20 -1.32 -8.24
C VAL A 95 -13.27 -0.32 -7.82
N GLY A 96 -13.18 0.23 -6.60
CA GLY A 96 -14.09 1.27 -6.12
C GLY A 96 -14.03 2.57 -6.94
N ARG A 97 -12.98 2.79 -7.72
CA ARG A 97 -12.80 3.94 -8.62
C ARG A 97 -13.17 3.63 -10.09
N GLY A 98 -13.84 2.50 -10.33
CA GLY A 98 -14.33 2.11 -11.67
C GLY A 98 -13.29 1.44 -12.56
N PHE A 99 -12.22 0.90 -11.98
CA PHE A 99 -11.31 0.01 -12.72
C PHE A 99 -11.81 -1.43 -12.68
N GLU A 100 -11.56 -2.16 -13.75
CA GLU A 100 -11.84 -3.59 -13.85
C GLU A 100 -10.53 -4.37 -13.95
N LEU A 101 -10.47 -5.53 -13.28
CA LEU A 101 -9.38 -6.48 -13.45
C LEU A 101 -9.47 -7.09 -14.86
N LYS A 102 -8.45 -6.90 -15.69
CA LYS A 102 -8.42 -7.45 -17.06
C LYS A 102 -7.64 -8.75 -17.13
N THR A 103 -6.47 -8.81 -16.49
CA THR A 103 -5.60 -10.00 -16.52
C THR A 103 -4.62 -10.01 -15.35
N THR A 104 -3.96 -11.16 -15.17
CA THR A 104 -2.81 -11.33 -14.28
C THR A 104 -1.64 -11.84 -15.08
N VAL A 105 -0.54 -11.08 -15.10
CA VAL A 105 0.66 -11.40 -15.89
C VAL A 105 1.89 -11.52 -15.02
N SER A 106 2.84 -12.33 -15.46
CA SER A 106 4.14 -12.47 -14.81
C SER A 106 5.14 -11.51 -15.45
N ALA A 107 5.60 -10.52 -14.70
CA ALA A 107 6.51 -9.49 -15.20
C ALA A 107 7.62 -9.15 -14.20
N SER A 108 8.60 -8.35 -14.63
CA SER A 108 9.67 -7.85 -13.77
C SER A 108 9.26 -6.61 -12.97
N ASN A 109 8.37 -5.78 -13.53
CA ASN A 109 7.89 -4.51 -12.97
C ASN A 109 6.46 -4.18 -13.47
N PRO A 110 5.77 -3.20 -12.85
CA PRO A 110 4.41 -2.81 -13.23
C PRO A 110 4.27 -2.37 -14.69
N GLU A 111 5.25 -1.63 -15.22
CA GLU A 111 5.22 -1.09 -16.58
C GLU A 111 5.32 -2.22 -17.61
N GLY A 112 6.17 -3.22 -17.34
CA GLY A 112 6.28 -4.43 -18.15
C GLY A 112 5.00 -5.27 -18.14
N ALA A 113 4.28 -5.31 -17.01
CA ALA A 113 2.98 -5.98 -16.94
C ALA A 113 1.94 -5.29 -17.85
N ILE A 114 1.91 -3.95 -17.84
CA ILE A 114 1.04 -3.18 -18.74
C ILE A 114 1.44 -3.40 -20.20
N ALA A 115 2.73 -3.40 -20.51
CA ALA A 115 3.23 -3.63 -21.86
C ALA A 115 2.85 -5.02 -22.42
N MET A 116 2.94 -6.07 -21.60
CA MET A 116 2.48 -7.41 -21.98
C MET A 116 0.99 -7.44 -22.28
N TYR A 117 0.17 -6.86 -21.40
CA TYR A 117 -1.28 -6.79 -21.61
C TYR A 117 -1.64 -6.07 -22.91
N VAL A 118 -1.02 -4.92 -23.19
CA VAL A 118 -1.27 -4.17 -24.43
C VAL A 118 -0.88 -4.97 -25.66
N LYS A 119 0.27 -5.66 -25.64
CA LYS A 119 0.73 -6.49 -26.76
C LYS A 119 -0.24 -7.65 -27.07
N GLU A 120 -0.81 -8.27 -26.04
CA GLU A 120 -1.76 -9.39 -26.19
C GLU A 120 -3.16 -8.95 -26.67
N ASN A 121 -3.50 -7.66 -26.59
CA ASN A 121 -4.82 -7.11 -26.94
C ASN A 121 -4.77 -6.16 -28.16
N GLN A 122 -3.72 -6.25 -28.98
CA GLN A 122 -3.54 -5.46 -30.21
C GLN A 122 -3.89 -6.20 -31.51
N ASP A 123 -4.45 -7.41 -31.41
CA ASP A 123 -5.02 -8.18 -32.52
C ASP A 123 -6.53 -7.92 -32.68
#